data_AF-A0A1Y2QAX3-F1
#
_entry.id   AF-A0A1Y2QAX3-F1
#
_cell.length_a   1.000
_cell.length_b   1.000
_cell.length_c   1.000
_cell.angle_alpha   90.00
_cell.angle_beta   90.00
_cell.angle_gamma   90.00
#
_symmetry.space_group_name_H-M   'P 1'
#
loop_
_entity.id
_entity.type
_entity.pdbx_description
1 polymer ?
#
loop_
_entity_poly.entity_id
_entity_poly.type
_entity_poly.pdbx_seq_one_letter_code
_entity_poly.pdbx_strand_id
1 'polypeptide(L)'
;MPAPPDDSLTVLYDGACPLCRREIAHAQGLAQRSGGAGLCFVDISQTTDPALQAEQQRLLARFHVQKADGSRLDGAAAFVAMWARLPGWRWLARLSRLPGMLWLMERSYNGFLRVRPAMQSLARRLEPAAEASGPGWSTYLVRELRSDHAGETGAVEIYRGIAAVARRRGDAELLAFAQAHGATESEHLRLIETWLPPAQRSRLLGPWRLAGWLTGALPALAGRRAVYATIAAVETFVDRHYQQQIDHIRAHGGPDGLLPLLIQCQADECHHRDEAAALAGAPSWPLRLWCRVVGSGSAAAVVLARRI
;
A
#
# COMPACT_ATOMS: atom_id res chain seq x y z
N MET A 1 37.99 -14.44 -4.35
CA MET A 1 37.33 -13.15 -4.66
C MET A 1 38.43 -12.12 -4.91
N PRO A 2 38.36 -11.30 -5.97
CA PRO A 2 39.37 -10.25 -6.19
C PRO A 2 39.34 -9.26 -5.01
N ALA A 3 40.52 -8.84 -4.56
CA ALA A 3 40.66 -7.88 -3.47
C ALA A 3 39.95 -6.56 -3.86
N PRO A 4 39.06 -6.03 -3.00
CA PRO A 4 38.39 -4.78 -3.30
C PRO A 4 39.43 -3.64 -3.29
N PRO A 5 39.20 -2.55 -4.06
CA PRO A 5 40.14 -1.43 -4.12
C PRO A 5 40.43 -0.86 -2.71
N ASP A 6 41.66 -0.36 -2.50
CA ASP A 6 42.23 0.05 -1.19
C ASP A 6 41.40 1.07 -0.39
N ASP A 7 40.42 1.74 -1.03
CA ASP A 7 39.52 2.71 -0.38
C ASP A 7 38.04 2.26 -0.34
N SER A 8 37.77 0.96 -0.46
CA SER A 8 36.40 0.41 -0.38
C SER A 8 35.86 0.38 1.06
N LEU A 9 34.54 0.57 1.23
CA LEU A 9 33.81 0.34 2.49
C LEU A 9 32.80 -0.77 2.23
N THR A 10 32.82 -1.80 3.06
CA THR A 10 31.78 -2.80 3.09
C THR A 10 30.80 -2.51 4.22
N VAL A 11 29.56 -2.18 3.88
CA VAL A 11 28.48 -2.00 4.84
C VAL A 11 27.87 -3.35 5.17
N LEU A 12 27.95 -3.73 6.45
CA LEU A 12 27.38 -4.98 6.97
C LEU A 12 25.99 -4.69 7.50
N TYR A 13 24.97 -5.34 6.97
CA TYR A 13 23.58 -5.05 7.33
C TYR A 13 22.74 -6.31 7.54
N ASP A 14 21.66 -6.12 8.29
CA ASP A 14 20.66 -7.15 8.56
C ASP A 14 19.53 -7.09 7.52
N GLY A 15 19.57 -7.98 6.53
CA GLY A 15 18.52 -8.09 5.51
C GLY A 15 17.18 -8.63 6.04
N ALA A 16 17.19 -9.35 7.16
CA ALA A 16 15.99 -9.86 7.82
C ALA A 16 15.23 -8.78 8.62
N CYS A 17 15.86 -7.63 8.87
CA CYS A 17 15.23 -6.50 9.54
C CYS A 17 14.64 -5.50 8.52
N PRO A 18 13.31 -5.24 8.51
CA PRO A 18 12.68 -4.35 7.53
C PRO A 18 13.16 -2.90 7.58
N LEU A 19 13.51 -2.41 8.77
CA LEU A 19 14.05 -1.06 8.94
C LEU A 19 15.44 -0.94 8.33
N CYS A 20 16.33 -1.90 8.64
CA CYS A 20 17.68 -1.93 8.10
C CYS A 20 17.66 -2.11 6.58
N ARG A 21 16.82 -3.01 6.06
CA ARG A 21 16.67 -3.23 4.61
C ARG A 21 16.24 -1.96 3.87
N ARG A 22 15.29 -1.18 4.41
CA ARG A 22 14.84 0.08 3.80
C ARG A 22 15.90 1.16 3.81
N GLU A 23 16.61 1.32 4.92
CA GLU A 23 17.69 2.29 5.06
C GLU A 23 18.84 1.98 4.08
N ILE A 24 19.23 0.70 3.99
CA ILE A 24 20.29 0.27 3.08
C ILE A 24 19.86 0.35 1.62
N ALA A 25 18.61 0.02 1.28
CA ALA A 25 18.11 0.21 -0.09
C ALA A 25 18.17 1.69 -0.52
N HIS A 26 17.89 2.62 0.40
CA HIS A 26 18.06 4.05 0.13
C HIS A 26 19.53 4.42 -0.10
N ALA A 27 20.44 3.94 0.75
CA ALA A 27 21.87 4.18 0.62
C ALA A 27 22.44 3.58 -0.69
N GLN A 28 22.04 2.36 -1.06
CA GLN A 28 22.39 1.71 -2.33
C GLN A 28 21.92 2.53 -3.53
N GLY A 29 20.67 3.02 -3.52
CA GLY A 29 20.14 3.85 -4.59
C GLY A 29 20.90 5.18 -4.75
N LEU A 30 21.36 5.77 -3.65
CA LEU A 30 22.23 6.95 -3.70
C LEU A 30 23.62 6.61 -4.23
N ALA A 31 24.22 5.49 -3.80
CA ALA A 31 25.55 5.06 -4.25
C ALA A 31 25.58 4.72 -5.75
N GLN A 32 24.54 4.06 -6.27
CA GLN A 32 24.43 3.72 -7.69
C GLN A 32 24.40 4.96 -8.59
N ARG A 33 23.73 6.03 -8.16
CA ARG A 33 23.68 7.31 -8.90
C ARG A 33 25.04 8.02 -9.02
N SER A 34 26.03 7.58 -8.25
CA SER A 34 27.39 8.15 -8.24
C SER A 34 28.46 7.12 -8.62
N GLY A 35 28.11 6.10 -9.41
CA GLY A 35 29.08 5.11 -9.90
C GLY A 35 29.64 4.18 -8.82
N GLY A 36 28.86 3.89 -7.77
CA GLY A 36 29.21 2.93 -6.73
C GLY A 36 29.91 3.51 -5.50
N ALA A 37 30.36 4.78 -5.54
CA ALA A 37 30.89 5.53 -4.39
C ALA A 37 31.95 4.81 -3.51
N GLY A 38 32.58 3.73 -3.99
CA GLY A 38 33.45 2.86 -3.18
C GLY A 38 32.73 2.12 -2.05
N LEU A 39 31.40 1.92 -2.14
CA LEU A 39 30.59 1.22 -1.15
C LEU A 39 30.16 -0.16 -1.66
N CYS A 40 30.54 -1.20 -0.93
CA CYS A 40 30.03 -2.56 -1.04
C CYS A 40 29.00 -2.80 0.07
N PHE A 41 28.01 -3.66 -0.16
CA PHE A 41 26.97 -3.99 0.81
C PHE A 41 26.89 -5.50 0.96
N VAL A 42 26.97 -6.00 2.19
CA VAL A 42 26.92 -7.42 2.49
C VAL A 42 25.83 -7.67 3.52
N ASP A 43 24.87 -8.52 3.16
CA ASP A 43 23.85 -9.01 4.08
C ASP A 43 24.45 -10.09 4.98
N ILE A 44 24.48 -9.83 6.28
CA ILE A 44 25.02 -10.76 7.28
C ILE A 44 23.94 -11.59 7.96
N SER A 45 22.65 -11.40 7.63
CA SER A 45 21.53 -12.15 8.22
C SER A 45 21.54 -13.64 7.83
N GLN A 46 22.04 -13.97 6.63
CA GLN A 46 22.13 -15.33 6.09
C GLN A 46 23.55 -15.69 5.60
N THR A 47 24.59 -15.16 6.25
CA THR A 47 25.97 -15.37 5.79
C THR A 47 26.43 -16.82 5.91
N THR A 48 27.10 -17.32 4.87
CA THR A 48 27.73 -18.65 4.82
C THR A 48 29.23 -18.62 5.17
N ASP A 49 29.79 -17.44 5.42
CA ASP A 49 31.19 -17.27 5.82
C ASP A 49 31.37 -17.64 7.31
N PRO A 50 32.17 -18.67 7.65
CA PRO A 50 32.39 -19.10 9.03
C PRO A 50 32.90 -17.98 9.95
N ALA A 51 33.71 -17.05 9.44
CA ALA A 51 34.26 -15.95 10.23
C ALA A 51 33.18 -14.92 10.59
N LEU A 52 32.24 -14.65 9.68
CA LEU A 52 31.10 -13.78 9.94
C LEU A 52 30.02 -14.46 10.78
N GLN A 53 29.84 -15.78 10.64
CA GLN A 53 28.91 -16.56 11.46
C GLN A 53 29.29 -16.53 12.95
N ALA A 54 30.58 -16.70 13.27
CA ALA A 54 31.08 -16.68 14.65
C ALA A 54 30.80 -15.34 15.37
N GLU A 55 30.72 -14.23 14.62
CA GLU A 55 30.50 -12.88 15.17
C GLU A 55 29.11 -12.30 14.85
N GLN A 56 28.24 -13.08 14.20
CA GLN A 56 26.99 -12.59 13.61
C GLN A 56 26.12 -11.85 14.63
N GLN A 57 25.92 -12.41 15.82
CA GLN A 57 25.10 -11.80 16.87
C GLN A 57 25.63 -10.41 17.29
N ARG A 58 26.96 -10.25 17.35
CA ARG A 58 27.61 -8.97 17.68
C ARG A 58 27.45 -7.97 16.54
N LEU A 59 27.63 -8.44 15.31
CA LEU A 59 27.50 -7.63 14.10
C LEU A 59 26.06 -7.18 13.81
N LEU A 60 25.05 -7.94 14.25
CA LEU A 60 23.64 -7.57 14.13
C LEU A 60 23.17 -6.62 15.25
N ALA A 61 23.80 -6.70 16.43
CA ALA A 61 23.46 -5.86 17.58
C ALA A 61 23.70 -4.37 17.30
N ARG A 62 24.74 -4.04 16.52
CA ARG A 62 25.12 -2.66 16.18
C ARG A 62 25.38 -2.52 14.68
N PHE A 63 25.35 -1.29 14.18
CA PHE A 63 25.65 -1.02 12.77
C PHE A 63 27.16 -1.04 12.56
N HIS A 64 27.62 -1.72 11.51
CA HIS A 64 29.05 -1.90 11.25
C HIS A 64 29.41 -1.63 9.78
N VAL A 65 30.59 -1.07 9.58
CA VAL A 65 31.23 -0.98 8.28
C VAL A 65 32.67 -1.50 8.37
N GLN A 66 33.12 -2.22 7.36
CA GLN A 66 34.46 -2.77 7.25
C GLN A 66 35.24 -2.03 6.16
N LYS A 67 36.49 -1.67 6.43
CA LYS A 67 37.40 -1.06 5.45
C LYS A 67 38.17 -2.14 4.67
N ALA A 68 38.83 -1.75 3.59
CA ALA A 68 39.67 -2.64 2.77
C ALA A 68 40.79 -3.32 3.58
N ASP A 69 41.32 -2.67 4.61
CA ASP A 69 42.35 -3.21 5.53
C ASP A 69 41.81 -4.26 6.53
N GLY A 70 40.51 -4.56 6.48
CA GLY A 70 39.83 -5.48 7.38
C GLY A 70 39.38 -4.87 8.71
N SER A 71 39.81 -3.65 9.06
CA SER A 71 39.36 -2.95 10.26
C SER A 71 37.88 -2.59 10.19
N ARG A 72 37.20 -2.62 11.34
CA ARG A 72 35.76 -2.37 11.45
C ARG A 72 35.48 -1.14 12.29
N LEU A 73 34.54 -0.34 11.82
CA LEU A 73 33.93 0.75 12.59
C LEU A 73 32.52 0.32 12.97
N ASP A 74 32.05 0.76 14.13
CA ASP A 74 30.70 0.51 14.61
C ASP A 74 29.96 1.79 15.02
N GLY A 75 28.65 1.67 15.20
CA GLY A 75 27.80 2.73 15.76
C GLY A 75 27.82 4.02 14.95
N ALA A 76 27.94 5.17 15.63
CA ALA A 76 27.92 6.46 14.95
C ALA A 76 29.09 6.65 13.99
N ALA A 77 30.28 6.12 14.31
CA ALA A 77 31.45 6.21 13.45
C ALA A 77 31.25 5.45 12.13
N ALA A 78 30.57 4.31 12.17
CA ALA A 78 30.20 3.55 10.97
C ALA A 78 29.26 4.33 10.05
N PHE A 79 28.24 4.99 10.60
CA PHE A 79 27.34 5.85 9.83
C PHE A 79 28.06 7.04 9.19
N VAL A 80 28.93 7.71 9.94
CA VAL A 80 29.74 8.83 9.43
C VAL A 80 30.62 8.40 8.26
N ALA A 81 31.28 7.24 8.37
CA ALA A 81 32.11 6.71 7.31
C ALA A 81 31.31 6.40 6.03
N MET A 82 30.10 5.85 6.17
CA MET A 82 29.18 5.64 5.04
C MET A 82 28.71 6.96 4.42
N TRP A 83 28.23 7.92 5.23
CA TRP A 83 27.73 9.21 4.74
C TRP A 83 28.80 10.07 4.06
N ALA A 84 30.07 9.92 4.45
CA ALA A 84 31.19 10.61 3.81
C ALA A 84 31.33 10.25 2.32
N ARG A 85 30.86 9.06 1.93
CA ARG A 85 30.91 8.53 0.56
C ARG A 85 29.62 8.73 -0.23
N LEU A 86 28.49 8.95 0.43
CA LEU A 86 27.20 9.16 -0.24
C LEU A 86 27.02 10.60 -0.77
N PRO A 87 26.48 10.77 -2.00
CA PRO A 87 26.21 12.09 -2.58
C PRO A 87 25.13 12.83 -1.79
N GLY A 88 25.32 14.13 -1.54
CA GLY A 88 24.38 14.97 -0.78
C GLY A 88 24.40 14.79 0.75
N TRP A 89 25.06 13.74 1.26
CA TRP A 89 25.15 13.44 2.70
C TRP A 89 26.51 13.75 3.32
N ARG A 90 27.50 14.13 2.49
CA ARG A 90 28.88 14.43 2.93
C ARG A 90 28.95 15.54 3.98
N TRP A 91 27.98 16.46 4.00
CA TRP A 91 27.92 17.53 5.00
C TRP A 91 27.61 16.98 6.41
N LEU A 92 26.81 15.92 6.53
CA LEU A 92 26.57 15.24 7.82
C LEU A 92 27.86 14.64 8.37
N ALA A 93 28.67 14.05 7.51
CA ALA A 93 30.00 13.55 7.89
C ALA A 93 31.00 14.68 8.22
N ARG A 94 30.79 15.91 7.72
CA ARG A 94 31.57 17.08 8.15
C ARG A 94 31.11 17.59 9.51
N LEU A 95 29.81 17.55 9.79
CA LEU A 95 29.23 17.97 11.06
C LEU A 95 29.80 17.14 12.24
N SER A 96 30.03 15.84 12.03
CA SER A 96 30.61 14.96 13.05
C SER A 96 32.06 15.30 13.43
N ARG A 97 32.75 16.16 12.67
CA ARG A 97 34.11 16.65 12.99
C ARG A 97 34.12 17.75 14.04
N LEU A 98 32.95 18.31 14.39
CA LEU A 98 32.86 19.27 15.48
C LEU A 98 33.16 18.57 16.82
N PRO A 99 33.91 19.23 17.73
CA PRO A 99 34.25 18.63 19.02
C PRO A 99 32.98 18.27 19.79
N GLY A 100 32.90 17.02 20.27
CA GLY A 100 31.76 16.49 21.02
C GLY A 100 30.59 15.98 20.16
N MET A 101 30.54 16.26 18.85
CA MET A 101 29.42 15.82 18.01
C MET A 101 29.36 14.30 17.87
N LEU A 102 30.51 13.65 17.65
CA LEU A 102 30.55 12.18 17.56
C LEU A 102 30.08 11.52 18.86
N TRP A 103 30.44 12.07 20.02
CA TRP A 103 29.95 11.60 21.33
C TRP A 103 28.43 11.74 21.45
N LEU A 104 27.88 12.88 21.02
CA LEU A 104 26.43 13.12 21.02
C LEU A 104 25.69 12.14 20.11
N MET A 105 26.23 11.91 18.89
CA MET A 105 25.68 10.96 17.94
C MET A 105 25.73 9.53 18.48
N GLU A 106 26.84 9.14 19.10
CA GLU A 106 27.00 7.82 19.71
C GLU A 106 26.02 7.62 20.88
N ARG A 107 25.82 8.65 21.72
CA ARG A 107 24.84 8.59 22.81
C ARG A 107 23.40 8.51 22.30
N SER A 108 23.08 9.23 21.24
CA SER A 108 21.79 9.18 20.56
C SER A 108 21.55 7.81 19.91
N TYR A 109 22.57 7.26 19.25
CA TYR A 109 22.55 5.93 18.65
C TYR A 109 22.31 4.83 19.70
N ASN A 110 23.02 4.90 20.83
CA ASN A 110 22.82 3.97 21.95
C ASN A 110 21.41 4.09 22.58
N GLY A 111 20.84 5.29 22.62
CA GLY A 111 19.44 5.50 22.98
C GLY A 111 18.47 4.84 21.99
N PHE A 112 18.70 5.03 20.69
CA PHE A 112 17.91 4.41 19.63
C PHE A 112 17.93 2.88 19.68
N LEU A 113 19.07 2.26 20.00
CA LEU A 113 19.18 0.81 20.15
C LEU A 113 18.23 0.23 21.21
N ARG A 114 17.83 1.01 22.22
CA ARG A 114 16.82 0.59 23.22
C ARG A 114 15.40 0.57 22.66
N VAL A 115 15.11 1.47 21.72
CA VAL A 115 13.78 1.60 21.08
C VAL A 115 13.67 0.69 19.85
N ARG A 116 14.82 0.30 19.26
CA ARG A 116 14.93 -0.54 18.07
C ARG A 116 14.05 -1.81 18.11
N PRO A 117 13.98 -2.62 19.19
CA PRO A 117 13.16 -3.82 19.20
C PRO A 117 11.66 -3.53 19.02
N ALA A 118 11.16 -2.46 19.67
CA ALA A 118 9.77 -2.04 19.54
C ALA A 118 9.46 -1.52 18.13
N MET A 119 10.35 -0.70 17.56
CA MET A 119 10.23 -0.24 16.17
C MET A 119 10.31 -1.38 15.17
N GLN A 120 11.18 -2.38 15.38
CA GLN A 120 11.28 -3.57 14.55
C GLN A 120 10.03 -4.45 14.65
N SER A 121 9.44 -4.57 15.83
CA SER A 121 8.17 -5.29 16.01
C SER A 121 7.03 -4.60 15.27
N LEU A 122 6.92 -3.28 15.41
CA LEU A 122 5.93 -2.48 14.68
C LEU A 122 6.17 -2.54 13.17
N ALA A 123 7.42 -2.40 12.73
CA ALA A 123 7.78 -2.50 11.33
C ALA A 123 7.45 -3.87 10.74
N ARG A 124 7.71 -4.98 11.45
CA ARG A 124 7.31 -6.34 11.02
C ARG A 124 5.79 -6.54 10.96
N ARG A 125 5.03 -5.91 11.85
CA ARG A 125 3.55 -5.91 11.80
C ARG A 125 2.99 -5.09 10.64
N LEU A 126 3.67 -4.01 10.29
CA LEU A 126 3.29 -3.10 9.20
C LEU A 126 3.87 -3.51 7.85
N GLU A 127 4.87 -4.39 7.86
CA GLU A 127 5.43 -5.00 6.67
C GLU A 127 4.30 -5.80 6.02
N PRO A 128 3.86 -5.42 4.80
CA PRO A 128 2.96 -6.29 4.06
C PRO A 128 3.71 -7.62 3.95
N ALA A 129 3.12 -8.69 4.47
CA ALA A 129 3.73 -10.02 4.49
C ALA A 129 4.35 -10.28 3.11
N ALA A 130 5.68 -10.22 3.03
CA ALA A 130 6.40 -10.47 1.80
C ALA A 130 6.20 -11.92 1.32
N GLU A 131 5.52 -12.75 2.13
CA GLU A 131 5.25 -14.17 1.94
C GLU A 131 3.78 -14.50 1.65
N ALA A 132 2.88 -13.52 1.48
CA ALA A 132 1.53 -13.81 0.95
C ALA A 132 1.50 -13.82 -0.58
N SER A 133 2.67 -13.80 -1.25
CA SER A 133 2.75 -13.92 -2.70
C SER A 133 2.98 -15.38 -3.06
N GLY A 134 1.91 -16.18 -3.01
CA GLY A 134 1.91 -17.46 -3.74
C GLY A 134 2.19 -17.21 -5.23
N PRO A 135 2.47 -18.27 -6.01
CA PRO A 135 2.62 -18.14 -7.47
C PRO A 135 1.45 -17.34 -8.06
N GLY A 136 1.74 -16.27 -8.82
CA GLY A 136 0.73 -15.43 -9.48
C GLY A 136 0.32 -14.15 -8.74
N TRP A 137 0.72 -13.94 -7.49
CA TRP A 137 0.43 -12.69 -6.77
C TRP A 137 1.45 -11.59 -7.06
N SER A 138 1.00 -10.48 -7.65
CA SER A 138 1.84 -9.29 -7.89
C SER A 138 1.53 -8.18 -6.89
N THR A 139 2.50 -7.29 -6.63
CA THR A 139 2.27 -6.09 -5.80
C THR A 139 1.16 -5.21 -6.38
N TYR A 140 1.02 -5.21 -7.71
CA TYR A 140 -0.07 -4.53 -8.40
C TYR A 140 -1.42 -5.13 -8.00
N LEU A 141 -1.61 -6.44 -8.14
CA LEU A 141 -2.87 -7.12 -7.79
C LEU A 141 -3.27 -6.92 -6.32
N VAL A 142 -2.32 -6.97 -5.39
CA VAL A 142 -2.59 -6.69 -3.98
C VAL A 142 -3.10 -5.25 -3.77
N ARG A 143 -2.60 -4.28 -4.54
CA ARG A 143 -3.07 -2.88 -4.45
C ARG A 143 -4.43 -2.71 -5.10
N GLU A 144 -4.68 -3.38 -6.22
CA GLU A 144 -5.97 -3.35 -6.91
C GLU A 144 -7.07 -3.97 -6.07
N LEU A 145 -6.86 -5.17 -5.54
CA LEU A 145 -7.84 -5.79 -4.64
C LEU A 145 -8.01 -5.03 -3.31
N ARG A 146 -7.00 -4.27 -2.86
CA ARG A 146 -7.18 -3.34 -1.74
C ARG A 146 -8.12 -2.19 -2.11
N SER A 147 -8.00 -1.66 -3.33
CA SER A 147 -8.97 -0.68 -3.81
C SER A 147 -10.35 -1.28 -3.99
N ASP A 148 -10.47 -2.53 -4.42
CA ASP A 148 -11.76 -3.22 -4.52
C ASP A 148 -12.38 -3.34 -3.14
N HIS A 149 -11.64 -3.86 -2.16
CA HIS A 149 -12.10 -3.92 -0.77
C HIS A 149 -12.60 -2.56 -0.24
N ALA A 150 -11.93 -1.45 -0.58
CA ALA A 150 -12.39 -0.11 -0.23
C ALA A 150 -13.65 0.30 -1.00
N GLY A 151 -13.71 0.00 -2.30
CA GLY A 151 -14.84 0.24 -3.19
C GLY A 151 -16.09 -0.51 -2.74
N GLU A 152 -16.00 -1.83 -2.57
CA GLU A 152 -17.06 -2.71 -2.07
C GLU A 152 -17.58 -2.25 -0.70
N THR A 153 -16.67 -1.85 0.21
CA THR A 153 -17.07 -1.25 1.50
C THR A 153 -17.88 0.02 1.30
N GLY A 154 -17.50 0.87 0.35
CA GLY A 154 -18.23 2.08 -0.01
C GLY A 154 -19.59 1.77 -0.64
N ALA A 155 -19.65 0.82 -1.57
CA ALA A 155 -20.85 0.41 -2.29
C ALA A 155 -21.94 -0.14 -1.35
N VAL A 156 -21.56 -1.03 -0.42
CA VAL A 156 -22.46 -1.50 0.66
C VAL A 156 -23.07 -0.32 1.43
N GLU A 157 -22.28 0.72 1.71
CA GLU A 157 -22.77 1.89 2.44
C GLU A 157 -23.60 2.85 1.57
N ILE A 158 -23.34 2.94 0.26
CA ILE A 158 -24.22 3.65 -0.69
C ILE A 158 -25.64 3.09 -0.57
N TYR A 159 -25.80 1.77 -0.68
CA TYR A 159 -27.12 1.15 -0.59
C TYR A 159 -27.74 1.27 0.81
N ARG A 160 -26.95 1.23 1.88
CA ARG A 160 -27.44 1.54 3.25
C ARG A 160 -27.95 2.98 3.38
N GLY A 161 -27.26 3.93 2.76
CA GLY A 161 -27.68 5.34 2.69
C GLY A 161 -29.01 5.51 1.95
N ILE A 162 -29.15 4.87 0.79
CA ILE A 162 -30.39 4.87 0.01
C ILE A 162 -31.53 4.26 0.83
N ALA A 163 -31.31 3.07 1.41
CA ALA A 163 -32.32 2.36 2.20
C ALA A 163 -32.78 3.17 3.43
N ALA A 164 -31.87 3.88 4.10
CA ALA A 164 -32.22 4.74 5.24
C ALA A 164 -33.20 5.85 4.84
N VAL A 165 -32.93 6.53 3.72
CA VAL A 165 -33.81 7.58 3.20
C VAL A 165 -35.13 7.00 2.67
N ALA A 166 -35.08 5.88 1.95
CA ALA A 166 -36.26 5.21 1.42
C ALA A 166 -37.24 4.80 2.53
N ARG A 167 -36.74 4.20 3.62
CA ARG A 167 -37.55 3.87 4.82
C ARG A 167 -38.20 5.12 5.41
N ARG A 168 -37.43 6.19 5.59
CA ARG A 168 -37.95 7.45 6.15
C ARG A 168 -39.06 8.05 5.30
N ARG A 169 -38.99 7.89 3.97
CA ARG A 169 -39.99 8.43 3.03
C ARG A 169 -41.14 7.45 2.74
N GLY A 170 -41.09 6.22 3.24
CA GLY A 170 -42.05 5.17 2.89
C GLY A 170 -41.98 4.73 1.42
N ASP A 171 -40.82 4.89 0.76
CA ASP A 171 -40.62 4.50 -0.64
C ASP A 171 -40.22 3.01 -0.72
N ALA A 172 -41.22 2.15 -0.85
CA ALA A 172 -41.03 0.69 -0.86
C ALA A 172 -40.23 0.20 -2.07
N GLU A 173 -40.40 0.84 -3.23
CA GLU A 173 -39.70 0.47 -4.47
C GLU A 173 -38.20 0.79 -4.35
N LEU A 174 -37.87 2.00 -3.88
CA LEU A 174 -36.47 2.38 -3.69
C LEU A 174 -35.79 1.56 -2.58
N LEU A 175 -36.54 1.18 -1.54
CA LEU A 175 -36.04 0.31 -0.48
C LEU A 175 -35.74 -1.09 -1.01
N ALA A 176 -36.63 -1.67 -1.80
CA ALA A 176 -36.44 -2.98 -2.41
C ALA A 176 -35.23 -2.99 -3.36
N PHE A 177 -35.11 -1.96 -4.21
CA PHE A 177 -33.95 -1.74 -5.06
C PHE A 177 -32.65 -1.73 -4.25
N ALA A 178 -32.60 -0.92 -3.18
CA ALA A 178 -31.40 -0.80 -2.35
C ALA A 178 -31.04 -2.08 -1.59
N GLN A 179 -32.04 -2.87 -1.17
CA GLN A 179 -31.81 -4.14 -0.49
C GLN A 179 -31.31 -5.22 -1.43
N ALA A 180 -31.86 -5.30 -2.65
CA ALA A 180 -31.44 -6.28 -3.64
C ALA A 180 -29.99 -6.03 -4.07
N HIS A 181 -29.67 -4.81 -4.49
CA HIS A 181 -28.32 -4.46 -4.93
C HIS A 181 -27.31 -4.51 -3.77
N GLY A 182 -27.69 -3.96 -2.60
CA GLY A 182 -26.81 -3.99 -1.42
C GLY A 182 -26.49 -5.40 -0.91
N ALA A 183 -27.30 -6.41 -1.23
CA ALA A 183 -26.97 -7.81 -0.95
C ALA A 183 -25.86 -8.33 -1.87
N THR A 184 -25.89 -7.98 -3.15
CA THR A 184 -24.84 -8.28 -4.13
C THR A 184 -23.51 -7.66 -3.71
N GLU A 185 -23.48 -6.35 -3.40
CA GLU A 185 -22.27 -5.67 -2.91
C GLU A 185 -21.70 -6.30 -1.62
N SER A 186 -22.59 -6.74 -0.73
CA SER A 186 -22.17 -7.39 0.52
C SER A 186 -21.50 -8.73 0.24
N GLU A 187 -21.97 -9.46 -0.77
CA GLU A 187 -21.37 -10.71 -1.21
C GLU A 187 -20.05 -10.47 -1.95
N HIS A 188 -19.96 -9.46 -2.82
CA HIS A 188 -18.71 -9.05 -3.46
C HIS A 188 -17.66 -8.67 -2.41
N LEU A 189 -18.00 -7.83 -1.42
CA LEU A 189 -17.11 -7.49 -0.31
C LEU A 189 -16.62 -8.76 0.40
N ARG A 190 -17.52 -9.69 0.71
CA ARG A 190 -17.19 -10.96 1.36
C ARG A 190 -16.22 -11.79 0.51
N LEU A 191 -16.47 -11.87 -0.81
CA LEU A 191 -15.60 -12.59 -1.75
C LEU A 191 -14.22 -11.94 -1.79
N ILE A 192 -14.11 -10.63 -1.98
CA ILE A 192 -12.82 -9.90 -1.97
C ILE A 192 -12.08 -10.09 -0.64
N GLU A 193 -12.79 -10.10 0.49
CA GLU A 193 -12.22 -10.37 1.81
C GLU A 193 -11.62 -11.78 1.95
N THR A 194 -12.07 -12.76 1.15
CA THR A 194 -11.43 -14.09 1.11
C THR A 194 -10.08 -14.08 0.41
N TRP A 195 -9.88 -13.16 -0.54
CA TRP A 195 -8.62 -13.00 -1.28
C TRP A 195 -7.64 -12.08 -0.56
N LEU A 196 -8.12 -11.14 0.27
CA LEU A 196 -7.27 -10.22 1.03
C LEU A 196 -7.21 -10.54 2.52
N PRO A 197 -6.04 -10.95 3.04
CA PRO A 197 -5.88 -11.11 4.48
C PRO A 197 -6.04 -9.74 5.18
N PRO A 198 -6.47 -9.72 6.46
CA PRO A 198 -6.76 -8.46 7.17
C PRO A 198 -5.63 -7.43 7.15
N ALA A 199 -4.37 -7.87 7.12
CA ALA A 199 -3.19 -6.99 7.07
C ALA A 199 -3.05 -6.22 5.74
N GLN A 200 -3.67 -6.70 4.66
CA GLN A 200 -3.58 -6.13 3.32
C GLN A 200 -4.85 -5.38 2.90
N ARG A 201 -5.93 -5.45 3.68
CA ARG A 201 -7.19 -4.70 3.46
C ARG A 201 -7.00 -3.20 3.63
N SER A 202 -7.94 -2.42 3.11
CA SER A 202 -7.88 -0.95 3.22
C SER A 202 -7.98 -0.51 4.68
N ARG A 203 -7.15 0.47 5.07
CA ARG A 203 -7.07 0.94 6.46
C ARG A 203 -8.08 2.03 6.80
N LEU A 204 -8.59 2.77 5.81
CA LEU A 204 -9.50 3.90 6.00
C LEU A 204 -10.99 3.52 5.90
N LEU A 205 -11.39 2.39 6.49
CA LEU A 205 -12.78 1.91 6.39
C LEU A 205 -13.81 2.90 6.93
N GLY A 206 -13.51 3.64 8.00
CA GLY A 206 -14.41 4.65 8.56
C GLY A 206 -14.76 5.75 7.53
N PRO A 207 -13.76 6.46 6.98
CA PRO A 207 -13.96 7.42 5.90
C PRO A 207 -14.71 6.85 4.68
N TRP A 208 -14.38 5.64 4.24
CA TRP A 208 -15.06 5.00 3.10
C TRP A 208 -16.53 4.74 3.38
N ARG A 209 -16.87 4.27 4.58
CA ARG A 209 -18.25 4.03 4.96
C ARG A 209 -19.06 5.31 4.99
N LEU A 210 -18.51 6.37 5.57
CA LEU A 210 -19.18 7.66 5.61
C LEU A 210 -19.39 8.24 4.21
N ALA A 211 -18.36 8.20 3.35
CA ALA A 211 -18.44 8.70 1.99
C ALA A 211 -19.45 7.92 1.15
N GLY A 212 -19.45 6.58 1.23
CA GLY A 212 -20.44 5.72 0.59
C GLY A 212 -21.86 6.06 1.04
N TRP A 213 -22.09 6.09 2.36
CA TRP A 213 -23.40 6.42 2.93
C TRP A 213 -23.94 7.76 2.46
N LEU A 214 -23.11 8.82 2.46
CA LEU A 214 -23.50 10.13 1.95
C LEU A 214 -23.81 10.11 0.46
N THR A 215 -23.02 9.38 -0.33
CA THR A 215 -23.21 9.25 -1.77
C THR A 215 -24.54 8.57 -2.11
N GLY A 216 -25.03 7.65 -1.28
CA GLY A 216 -26.36 7.06 -1.41
C GLY A 216 -27.50 7.91 -0.84
N ALA A 217 -27.32 8.47 0.36
CA ALA A 217 -28.37 9.19 1.07
C ALA A 217 -28.72 10.53 0.41
N LEU A 218 -27.73 11.31 -0.03
CA LEU A 218 -27.95 12.63 -0.62
C LEU A 218 -28.82 12.59 -1.89
N PRO A 219 -28.54 11.77 -2.92
CA PRO A 219 -29.42 11.68 -4.09
C PRO A 219 -30.79 11.07 -3.74
N ALA A 220 -30.88 10.18 -2.75
CA ALA A 220 -32.17 9.65 -2.30
C ALA A 220 -33.10 10.74 -1.73
N LEU A 221 -32.55 11.82 -1.17
CA LEU A 221 -33.34 12.99 -0.76
C LEU A 221 -33.94 13.73 -1.97
N ALA A 222 -33.26 13.73 -3.11
CA ALA A 222 -33.70 14.34 -4.37
C ALA A 222 -34.63 13.44 -5.19
N GLY A 223 -34.78 12.17 -4.81
CA GLY A 223 -35.73 11.21 -5.39
C GLY A 223 -35.07 10.11 -6.22
N ARG A 224 -35.88 9.12 -6.64
CA ARG A 224 -35.39 7.87 -7.27
C ARG A 224 -34.53 8.10 -8.51
N ARG A 225 -34.91 9.02 -9.39
CA ARG A 225 -34.13 9.34 -10.60
C ARG A 225 -32.71 9.80 -10.29
N ALA A 226 -32.53 10.55 -9.20
CA ALA A 226 -31.20 10.99 -8.77
C ALA A 226 -30.39 9.82 -8.22
N VAL A 227 -31.03 8.88 -7.50
CA VAL A 227 -30.38 7.63 -7.05
C VAL A 227 -29.93 6.82 -8.24
N TYR A 228 -30.83 6.49 -9.16
CA TYR A 228 -30.53 5.66 -10.33
C TYR A 228 -29.42 6.28 -11.20
N ALA A 229 -29.43 7.60 -11.43
CA ALA A 229 -28.36 8.27 -12.14
C ALA A 229 -27.01 8.26 -11.37
N THR A 230 -27.06 8.28 -10.04
CA THR A 230 -25.85 8.17 -9.20
C THR A 230 -25.27 6.77 -9.29
N ILE A 231 -26.09 5.73 -9.14
CA ILE A 231 -25.68 4.32 -9.27
C ILE A 231 -25.09 4.08 -10.66
N ALA A 232 -25.80 4.42 -11.73
CA ALA A 232 -25.28 4.26 -13.09
C ALA A 232 -23.91 4.94 -13.30
N ALA A 233 -23.68 6.10 -12.68
CA ALA A 233 -22.41 6.80 -12.75
C ALA A 233 -21.29 6.12 -11.94
N VAL A 234 -21.61 5.59 -10.75
CA VAL A 234 -20.69 4.80 -9.93
C VAL A 234 -20.33 3.51 -10.66
N GLU A 235 -21.31 2.76 -11.16
CA GLU A 235 -21.05 1.47 -11.81
C GLU A 235 -20.32 1.61 -13.15
N THR A 236 -20.49 2.73 -13.87
CA THR A 236 -19.65 3.03 -15.04
C THR A 236 -18.17 3.20 -14.68
N PHE A 237 -17.88 3.65 -13.46
CA PHE A 237 -16.50 3.67 -12.96
C PHE A 237 -16.04 2.29 -12.52
N VAL A 238 -16.88 1.55 -11.77
CA VAL A 238 -16.56 0.21 -11.25
C VAL A 238 -16.30 -0.78 -12.39
N ASP A 239 -17.14 -0.81 -13.43
CA ASP A 239 -16.93 -1.62 -14.64
C ASP A 239 -15.54 -1.39 -15.25
N ARG A 240 -15.17 -0.12 -15.49
CA ARG A 240 -13.85 0.21 -16.06
C ARG A 240 -12.71 -0.19 -15.14
N HIS A 241 -12.90 -0.14 -13.83
CA HIS A 241 -11.90 -0.53 -12.85
C HIS A 241 -11.71 -2.05 -12.83
N TYR A 242 -12.78 -2.85 -12.85
CA TYR A 242 -12.69 -4.30 -13.02
C TYR A 242 -12.06 -4.68 -14.37
N GLN A 243 -12.43 -4.03 -15.47
CA GLN A 243 -11.86 -4.30 -16.79
C GLN A 243 -10.33 -4.15 -16.80
N GLN A 244 -9.80 -3.11 -16.15
CA GLN A 244 -8.36 -2.89 -16.05
C GLN A 244 -7.64 -4.05 -15.33
N GLN A 245 -8.25 -4.61 -14.28
CA GLN A 245 -7.69 -5.75 -13.56
C GLN A 245 -7.77 -7.04 -14.37
N ILE A 246 -8.90 -7.27 -15.03
CA ILE A 246 -9.11 -8.42 -15.92
C ILE A 246 -8.07 -8.41 -17.05
N ASP A 247 -7.87 -7.27 -17.70
CA ASP A 247 -6.88 -7.11 -18.77
C ASP A 247 -5.45 -7.33 -18.23
N HIS A 248 -5.15 -6.83 -17.03
CA HIS A 248 -3.86 -7.06 -16.40
C HIS A 248 -3.59 -8.55 -16.16
N ILE A 249 -4.55 -9.28 -15.58
CA ILE A 249 -4.41 -10.71 -15.29
C ILE A 249 -4.30 -11.52 -16.58
N ARG A 250 -5.06 -11.18 -17.62
CA ARG A 250 -4.95 -11.84 -18.94
C ARG A 250 -3.58 -11.66 -19.57
N ALA A 251 -2.96 -10.49 -19.39
CA ALA A 251 -1.65 -10.18 -19.97
C ALA A 251 -0.46 -10.69 -19.14
N HIS A 252 -0.55 -10.68 -17.81
CA HIS A 252 0.59 -10.91 -16.91
C HIS A 252 0.43 -12.15 -16.02
N GLY A 253 -0.72 -12.82 -16.09
CA GLY A 253 -1.09 -13.89 -15.16
C GLY A 253 -1.60 -13.35 -13.81
N GLY A 254 -2.20 -14.26 -13.04
CA GLY A 254 -2.74 -13.99 -11.72
C GLY A 254 -2.98 -15.31 -10.99
N PRO A 255 -3.36 -15.28 -9.70
CA PRO A 255 -3.68 -16.49 -8.96
C PRO A 255 -4.91 -17.20 -9.57
N ASP A 256 -4.88 -18.54 -9.56
CA ASP A 256 -5.97 -19.37 -10.09
C ASP A 256 -7.28 -19.07 -9.37
N GLY A 257 -8.35 -18.83 -10.14
CA GLY A 257 -9.68 -18.53 -9.61
C GLY A 257 -9.98 -17.04 -9.41
N LEU A 258 -8.99 -16.15 -9.44
CA LEU A 258 -9.24 -14.71 -9.30
C LEU A 258 -9.88 -14.11 -10.55
N LEU A 259 -9.38 -14.46 -11.74
CA LEU A 259 -9.93 -13.98 -13.01
C LEU A 259 -11.44 -14.26 -13.17
N PRO A 260 -11.94 -15.51 -12.98
CA PRO A 260 -13.38 -15.75 -13.09
C PRO A 260 -14.19 -15.02 -12.02
N LEU A 261 -13.66 -14.82 -10.81
CA LEU A 261 -14.33 -14.00 -9.80
C LEU A 261 -14.49 -12.55 -10.26
N LEU A 262 -13.42 -11.90 -10.73
CA LEU A 262 -13.49 -10.50 -11.17
C LEU A 262 -14.42 -10.32 -12.38
N ILE A 263 -14.45 -11.31 -13.29
CA ILE A 263 -15.41 -11.32 -14.41
C ILE A 263 -16.85 -11.42 -13.91
N GLN A 264 -17.10 -12.26 -12.91
CA GLN A 264 -18.43 -12.39 -12.32
C GLN A 264 -18.86 -11.09 -11.62
N CYS A 265 -18.01 -10.51 -10.78
CA CYS A 265 -18.31 -9.22 -10.14
C CYS A 265 -18.58 -8.15 -11.21
N GLN A 266 -17.72 -8.01 -12.22
CA GLN A 266 -17.94 -7.05 -13.31
C GLN A 266 -19.28 -7.23 -14.03
N ALA A 267 -19.71 -8.48 -14.24
CA ALA A 267 -20.98 -8.76 -14.90
C ALA A 267 -22.17 -8.29 -14.05
N ASP A 268 -22.13 -8.52 -12.74
CA ASP A 268 -23.13 -8.02 -11.80
C ASP A 268 -23.19 -6.47 -11.84
N GLU A 269 -22.03 -5.80 -11.87
CA GLU A 269 -21.95 -4.34 -11.91
C GLU A 269 -22.42 -3.74 -13.24
N CYS A 270 -22.17 -4.44 -14.35
CA CYS A 270 -22.74 -4.04 -15.63
C CYS A 270 -24.27 -4.16 -15.60
N HIS A 271 -24.81 -5.20 -14.96
CA HIS A 271 -26.25 -5.36 -14.79
C HIS A 271 -26.84 -4.21 -13.94
N HIS A 272 -26.24 -3.92 -12.77
CA HIS A 272 -26.62 -2.80 -11.91
C HIS A 272 -26.59 -1.46 -12.67
N ARG A 273 -25.52 -1.20 -13.44
CA ARG A 273 -25.38 0.00 -14.26
C ARG A 273 -26.52 0.14 -15.26
N ASP A 274 -26.78 -0.92 -16.02
CA ASP A 274 -27.71 -0.88 -17.14
C ASP A 274 -29.16 -0.78 -16.64
N GLU A 275 -29.50 -1.47 -15.56
CA GLU A 275 -30.79 -1.32 -14.87
C GLU A 275 -30.97 0.12 -14.35
N ALA A 276 -30.00 0.65 -13.61
CA ALA A 276 -30.06 1.99 -13.06
C ALA A 276 -30.11 3.05 -14.18
N ALA A 277 -29.38 2.87 -15.28
CA ALA A 277 -29.41 3.77 -16.42
C ALA A 277 -30.79 3.79 -17.09
N ALA A 278 -31.43 2.63 -17.24
CA ALA A 278 -32.78 2.52 -17.79
C ALA A 278 -33.81 3.24 -16.92
N LEU A 279 -33.71 3.10 -15.59
CA LEU A 279 -34.61 3.73 -14.63
C LEU A 279 -34.35 5.24 -14.44
N ALA A 280 -33.12 5.70 -14.60
CA ALA A 280 -32.73 7.10 -14.44
C ALA A 280 -33.34 8.01 -15.51
N GLY A 281 -33.45 7.52 -16.75
CA GLY A 281 -33.78 8.32 -17.93
C GLY A 281 -32.81 9.49 -18.14
N ALA A 282 -33.22 10.51 -18.92
CA ALA A 282 -32.34 11.65 -19.20
C ALA A 282 -32.05 12.49 -17.93
N PRO A 283 -30.78 12.67 -17.51
CA PRO A 283 -30.44 13.44 -16.33
C PRO A 283 -30.49 14.95 -16.62
N SER A 284 -30.97 15.72 -15.64
CA SER A 284 -30.93 17.19 -15.68
C SER A 284 -29.49 17.73 -15.58
N TRP A 285 -29.27 19.01 -15.92
CA TRP A 285 -27.93 19.59 -15.83
C TRP A 285 -27.29 19.51 -14.44
N PRO A 286 -27.99 19.83 -13.32
CA PRO A 286 -27.42 19.67 -11.98
C PRO A 286 -27.06 18.22 -11.67
N LEU A 287 -27.90 17.27 -12.10
CA LEU A 287 -27.66 15.84 -11.87
C LEU A 287 -26.45 15.34 -12.67
N ARG A 288 -26.25 15.82 -13.90
CA ARG A 288 -25.03 15.51 -14.67
C ARG A 288 -23.77 16.03 -13.98
N LEU A 289 -23.81 17.21 -13.37
CA LEU A 289 -22.69 17.73 -12.61
C LEU A 289 -22.41 16.87 -11.37
N TRP A 290 -23.45 16.48 -10.64
CA TRP A 290 -23.35 15.55 -9.51
C TRP A 290 -22.71 14.21 -9.93
N CYS A 291 -23.20 13.57 -10.99
CA CYS A 291 -22.63 12.31 -11.50
C CYS A 291 -21.14 12.44 -11.87
N ARG A 292 -20.71 13.59 -12.41
CA ARG A 292 -19.28 13.85 -12.67
C ARG A 292 -18.47 13.95 -11.38
N VAL A 293 -18.99 14.66 -10.38
CA VAL A 293 -18.33 14.77 -9.06
C VAL A 293 -18.19 13.40 -8.43
N VAL A 294 -19.23 12.59 -8.43
CA VAL A 294 -19.21 11.23 -7.91
C VAL A 294 -18.19 10.37 -8.67
N GLY A 295 -18.23 10.36 -10.01
CA GLY A 295 -17.28 9.60 -10.81
C GLY A 295 -15.82 10.01 -10.61
N SER A 296 -15.52 11.31 -10.53
CA SER A 296 -14.18 11.80 -10.19
C SER A 296 -13.77 11.47 -8.75
N GLY A 297 -14.71 11.54 -7.81
CA GLY A 297 -14.51 11.16 -6.41
C GLY A 297 -14.14 9.68 -6.26
N SER A 298 -14.87 8.77 -6.92
CA SER A 298 -14.58 7.34 -6.93
C SER A 298 -13.18 7.04 -7.49
N ALA A 299 -12.79 7.70 -8.59
CA ALA A 299 -11.45 7.55 -9.15
C ALA A 299 -10.35 7.99 -8.18
N ALA A 300 -10.52 9.15 -7.52
CA ALA A 300 -9.57 9.62 -6.51
C ALA A 300 -9.51 8.69 -5.29
N ALA A 301 -10.66 8.15 -4.85
CA ALA A 301 -10.73 7.21 -3.75
C ALA A 301 -9.97 5.91 -4.05
N VAL A 302 -10.08 5.35 -5.26
CA VAL A 302 -9.30 4.19 -5.70
C VAL A 302 -7.80 4.48 -5.68
N VAL A 303 -7.37 5.62 -6.23
CA VAL A 303 -5.95 6.00 -6.22
C VAL A 303 -5.41 6.10 -4.80
N LEU A 304 -6.20 6.63 -3.87
CA LEU A 304 -5.84 6.70 -2.47
C LEU A 304 -5.81 5.28 -1.85
N ALA A 305 -6.86 4.49 -2.01
CA ALA A 305 -6.97 3.14 -1.46
C ALA A 305 -5.85 2.19 -1.92
N ARG A 306 -5.37 2.31 -3.17
CA ARG A 306 -4.19 1.56 -3.66
C ARG A 306 -2.93 1.83 -2.83
N ARG A 307 -2.80 3.02 -2.22
CA ARG A 307 -1.59 3.46 -1.50
C ARG A 307 -1.60 3.12 0.00
N ILE A 308 -2.76 2.98 0.62
CA ILE A 308 -2.93 2.97 2.09
C ILE A 308 -3.62 1.73 2.63
#